data_AF-A0A842VQG9-F1
#
_entry.id   AF-A0A842VQG9-F1
#
_cell.length_a   1.000
_cell.length_b   1.000
_cell.length_c   1.000
_cell.angle_alpha   90.00
_cell.angle_beta   90.00
_cell.angle_gamma   90.00
#
_symmetry.space_group_name_H-M   'P 1'
#
loop_
_entity.id
_entity.type
_entity.pdbx_description
1 polymer ?
#
loop_
_entity_poly.entity_id
_entity_poly.type
_entity_poly.pdbx_seq_one_letter_code
_entity_poly.pdbx_strand_id
1 'polypeptide(L)'
;MKTEDFVEKLAEAQDLMKDEKYQDAIVLLEKLKEIEKKGEFDYSLTHTLYQLLSNSHSLYNQQTILKIIDDICKNQDYIEVSQLNDILKKNSILNLEDSILCREIELLILRGLLPYKFDGQKILF
;
A
#
# COMPACT_ATOMS: atom_id res chain seq x y z
N MET A 1 -2.73 -22.44 15.77
CA MET A 1 -3.11 -21.14 16.36
C MET A 1 -4.61 -21.23 16.66
N LYS A 2 -5.06 -20.74 17.81
CA LYS A 2 -6.50 -20.70 18.11
C LYS A 2 -7.14 -19.47 17.45
N THR A 3 -8.47 -19.46 17.35
CA THR A 3 -9.22 -18.34 16.75
C THR A 3 -8.99 -17.04 17.52
N GLU A 4 -8.93 -17.09 18.84
CA GLU A 4 -8.70 -15.91 19.68
C GLU A 4 -7.31 -15.29 19.38
N ASP A 5 -6.27 -16.12 19.33
CA ASP A 5 -4.91 -15.68 18.97
C ASP A 5 -4.89 -15.01 17.57
N PHE A 6 -5.69 -15.54 16.63
CA PHE A 6 -5.76 -15.01 15.27
C PHE A 6 -6.41 -13.62 15.24
N VAL A 7 -7.49 -13.44 16.00
CA VAL A 7 -8.18 -12.15 16.15
C VAL A 7 -7.26 -11.11 16.78
N GLU A 8 -6.52 -11.47 17.83
CA GLU A 8 -5.55 -10.58 18.47
C GLU A 8 -4.47 -10.13 17.48
N LYS A 9 -3.96 -11.05 16.63
CA LYS A 9 -2.98 -10.70 15.60
C LYS A 9 -3.54 -9.84 14.48
N LEU A 10 -4.82 -9.99 14.12
CA LEU A 10 -5.48 -9.06 13.19
C LEU A 10 -5.60 -7.66 13.79
N ALA A 11 -5.92 -7.54 15.08
CA ALA A 11 -5.96 -6.26 15.78
C ALA A 11 -4.56 -5.61 15.86
N GLU A 12 -3.52 -6.40 16.16
CA GLU A 12 -2.12 -5.95 16.15
C GLU A 12 -1.73 -5.40 14.77
N ALA A 13 -2.12 -6.07 13.68
CA ALA A 13 -1.88 -5.57 12.33
C ALA A 13 -2.60 -4.24 12.06
N GLN A 14 -3.83 -4.08 12.54
CA GLN A 14 -4.56 -2.80 12.42
C GLN A 14 -3.88 -1.68 13.20
N ASP A 15 -3.36 -1.95 14.39
CA ASP A 15 -2.64 -0.96 15.18
C ASP A 15 -1.32 -0.56 14.51
N LEU A 16 -0.58 -1.52 13.92
CA LEU A 16 0.57 -1.22 13.08
C LEU A 16 0.21 -0.31 11.89
N MET A 17 -0.94 -0.53 11.25
CA MET A 17 -1.42 0.33 10.17
C MET A 17 -1.77 1.74 10.65
N LYS A 18 -2.40 1.89 11.83
CA LYS A 18 -2.69 3.22 12.42
C LYS A 18 -1.43 4.00 12.74
N ASP A 19 -0.38 3.30 13.15
CA ASP A 19 0.96 3.85 13.41
C ASP A 19 1.79 4.06 12.11
N GLU A 20 1.18 3.87 10.94
CA GLU A 20 1.82 3.94 9.62
C GLU A 20 2.99 2.95 9.40
N LYS A 21 3.07 1.90 10.22
CA LYS A 21 4.06 0.80 10.11
C LYS A 21 3.57 -0.27 9.13
N TYR A 22 3.29 0.15 7.89
CA TYR A 22 2.63 -0.71 6.90
C TYR A 22 3.45 -1.94 6.52
N GLN A 23 4.78 -1.83 6.45
CA GLN A 23 5.65 -2.97 6.14
C GLN A 23 5.57 -4.07 7.22
N ASP A 24 5.58 -3.67 8.50
CA ASP A 24 5.44 -4.61 9.61
C ASP A 24 4.05 -5.26 9.61
N ALA A 25 3.00 -4.48 9.33
CA ALA A 25 1.65 -4.99 9.17
C ALA A 25 1.56 -6.03 8.04
N ILE A 26 2.15 -5.76 6.86
CA ILE A 26 2.20 -6.70 5.74
C ILE A 26 2.88 -8.01 6.14
N VAL A 27 4.04 -7.93 6.81
CA VAL A 27 4.78 -9.13 7.26
C VAL A 27 3.94 -9.95 8.23
N LEU A 28 3.22 -9.31 9.15
CA LEU A 28 2.33 -10.01 10.09
C LEU A 28 1.14 -10.66 9.35
N LEU A 29 0.48 -9.93 8.45
CA LEU A 29 -0.68 -10.40 7.70
C LEU A 29 -0.34 -11.55 6.74
N GLU A 30 0.82 -11.53 6.07
CA GLU A 30 1.27 -12.66 5.24
C GLU A 30 1.53 -13.91 6.10
N LYS A 31 2.08 -13.77 7.31
CA LYS A 31 2.20 -14.91 8.24
C LYS A 31 0.83 -15.47 8.63
N LEU A 32 -0.15 -14.59 8.90
CA LEU A 32 -1.52 -15.01 9.21
C LEU A 32 -2.17 -15.71 8.02
N LYS A 33 -1.93 -15.27 6.78
CA LYS A 33 -2.41 -15.91 5.55
C LYS A 33 -1.85 -17.32 5.37
N GLU A 34 -0.58 -17.55 5.71
CA GLU A 34 0.00 -18.90 5.69
C GLU A 34 -0.56 -19.82 6.79
N ILE A 35 -1.00 -19.26 7.92
CA ILE A 35 -1.69 -19.99 8.97
C ILE A 35 -3.13 -20.31 8.55
N GLU A 36 -3.82 -19.33 7.94
CA GLU A 36 -5.20 -19.43 7.47
C GLU A 36 -5.36 -20.56 6.46
N LYS A 37 -4.46 -20.68 5.48
CA LYS A 37 -4.41 -21.77 4.50
C LYS A 37 -4.37 -23.18 5.10
N LYS A 38 -3.90 -23.32 6.34
CA LYS A 38 -3.70 -24.60 7.03
C LYS A 38 -4.75 -24.87 8.11
N GLY A 39 -5.61 -23.90 8.41
CA GLY A 39 -6.61 -23.97 9.47
C GLY A 39 -8.03 -23.86 8.92
N GLU A 40 -8.99 -24.14 9.79
CA GLU A 40 -10.41 -23.87 9.53
C GLU A 40 -10.79 -22.59 10.28
N PHE A 41 -10.68 -21.45 9.60
CA PHE A 41 -11.17 -20.16 10.10
C PHE A 41 -12.51 -19.84 9.46
N ASP A 42 -13.34 -19.07 10.16
CA ASP A 42 -14.60 -18.64 9.59
C ASP A 42 -14.37 -17.62 8.45
N TYR A 43 -15.37 -17.52 7.57
CA TYR A 43 -15.33 -16.64 6.42
C TYR A 43 -15.07 -15.16 6.78
N SER A 44 -15.58 -14.70 7.93
CA SER A 44 -15.45 -13.30 8.33
C SER A 44 -14.00 -12.95 8.67
N LEU A 45 -13.29 -13.86 9.34
CA LEU A 45 -11.88 -13.69 9.67
C LEU A 45 -11.00 -13.77 8.43
N THR A 46 -11.26 -14.74 7.56
CA THR A 46 -10.58 -14.84 6.26
C THR A 46 -10.78 -13.56 5.45
N HIS A 47 -12.03 -13.10 5.29
CA HIS A 47 -12.33 -11.88 4.56
C HIS A 47 -11.62 -10.65 5.16
N THR A 48 -11.65 -10.50 6.49
CA THR A 48 -10.97 -9.40 7.19
C THR A 48 -9.46 -9.42 6.96
N LEU A 49 -8.83 -10.59 7.03
CA LEU A 49 -7.40 -10.76 6.74
C LEU A 49 -7.04 -10.25 5.34
N TYR A 50 -7.76 -10.70 4.32
CA TYR A 50 -7.47 -10.32 2.94
C TYR A 50 -7.74 -8.83 2.69
N GLN A 51 -8.77 -8.24 3.33
CA GLN A 51 -9.00 -6.80 3.27
C GLN A 51 -7.85 -6.01 3.91
N LEU A 52 -7.41 -6.39 5.10
CA LEU A 52 -6.31 -5.72 5.79
C LEU A 52 -5.00 -5.85 5.00
N LEU A 53 -4.75 -7.02 4.42
CA LEU A 53 -3.57 -7.26 3.59
C LEU A 53 -3.58 -6.36 2.35
N SER A 54 -4.71 -6.31 1.63
CA SER A 54 -4.88 -5.45 0.46
C SER A 54 -4.72 -3.96 0.83
N ASN A 55 -5.33 -3.52 1.94
CA ASN A 55 -5.22 -2.15 2.42
C ASN A 55 -3.78 -1.80 2.82
N SER A 56 -3.08 -2.70 3.52
CA SER A 56 -1.71 -2.47 3.97
C SER A 56 -0.76 -2.31 2.79
N HIS A 57 -0.90 -3.14 1.75
CA HIS A 57 -0.12 -2.99 0.51
C HIS A 57 -0.40 -1.66 -0.18
N SER A 58 -1.67 -1.28 -0.34
CA SER A 58 -2.03 0.01 -0.96
C SER A 58 -1.47 1.19 -0.16
N LEU A 59 -1.58 1.18 1.17
CA LEU A 59 -1.03 2.23 2.03
C LEU A 59 0.51 2.31 1.98
N TYR A 60 1.19 1.16 2.01
CA TYR A 60 2.65 1.10 1.83
C TYR A 60 3.08 1.66 0.48
N ASN A 61 2.37 1.30 -0.60
CA ASN A 61 2.62 1.80 -1.94
C ASN A 61 2.47 3.33 -1.98
N GLN A 62 1.36 3.83 -1.44
CA GLN A 62 1.04 5.25 -1.38
C GLN A 62 2.09 6.06 -0.59
N GLN A 63 2.50 5.57 0.58
CA GLN A 63 3.56 6.20 1.39
C GLN A 63 4.87 6.31 0.60
N THR A 64 5.23 5.25 -0.12
CA THR A 64 6.43 5.23 -0.97
C THR A 64 6.31 6.22 -2.13
N ILE A 65 5.18 6.20 -2.84
CA ILE A 65 4.91 7.08 -3.98
C ILE A 65 4.99 8.55 -3.55
N LEU A 66 4.35 8.91 -2.44
CA LEU A 66 4.39 10.27 -1.89
C LEU A 66 5.82 10.72 -1.62
N LYS A 67 6.61 9.90 -0.92
CA LYS A 67 8.00 10.21 -0.60
C LYS A 67 8.83 10.53 -1.85
N ILE A 68 8.65 9.73 -2.90
CA ILE A 68 9.39 9.94 -4.16
C ILE A 68 8.89 11.20 -4.88
N ILE A 69 7.58 11.42 -4.93
CA ILE A 69 7.02 12.63 -5.55
C ILE A 69 7.52 13.89 -4.82
N ASP A 70 7.53 13.89 -3.48
CA ASP A 70 8.04 15.00 -2.66
C ASP A 70 9.50 15.32 -2.93
N ASP A 71 10.31 14.34 -3.35
CA ASP A 71 11.70 14.57 -3.73
C ASP A 71 11.85 15.07 -5.17
N ILE A 72 10.98 14.61 -6.08
CA ILE A 72 11.01 14.98 -7.49
C ILE A 72 10.47 16.41 -7.72
N CYS A 73 9.38 16.78 -7.04
CA CYS A 73 8.73 18.08 -7.20
C CYS A 73 9.61 19.27 -6.80
N LYS A 74 10.70 19.01 -6.07
CA LYS A 74 11.70 20.05 -5.73
C LYS A 74 12.52 20.50 -6.93
N ASN A 75 12.62 19.69 -7.98
CA ASN A 75 13.56 19.90 -9.09
C ASN A 75 12.91 19.83 -10.48
N GLN A 76 11.64 19.46 -10.56
CA GLN A 76 10.90 19.28 -11.80
C GLN A 76 9.51 19.90 -11.65
N ASP A 77 8.92 20.33 -12.76
CA ASP A 77 7.55 20.86 -12.79
C ASP A 77 6.50 19.76 -13.03
N TYR A 78 6.93 18.58 -13.51
CA TYR A 78 6.07 17.43 -13.75
C TYR A 78 6.83 16.12 -13.76
N ILE A 79 6.09 15.01 -13.67
CA ILE A 79 6.61 13.66 -13.94
C ILE A 79 5.58 12.83 -14.72
N GLU A 80 6.05 12.03 -15.68
CA GLU A 80 5.22 11.03 -16.34
C GLU A 80 5.10 9.75 -15.48
N VAL A 81 3.94 9.10 -15.49
CA VAL A 81 3.70 7.86 -14.71
C VAL A 81 4.72 6.77 -15.05
N SER A 82 5.08 6.64 -16.33
CA SER A 82 6.11 5.71 -16.80
C SER A 82 7.47 5.98 -16.15
N GLN A 83 7.87 7.25 -16.08
CA GLN A 83 9.11 7.69 -15.44
C GLN A 83 9.08 7.42 -13.94
N LEU A 84 7.95 7.71 -13.28
CA LEU A 84 7.77 7.41 -11.87
C LEU A 84 7.87 5.90 -11.60
N ASN A 85 7.27 5.06 -12.45
CA ASN A 85 7.37 3.60 -12.32
C ASN A 85 8.82 3.11 -12.50
N ASP A 86 9.55 3.67 -13.46
CA ASP A 86 10.97 3.34 -13.65
C ASP A 86 11.83 3.70 -12.43
N ILE A 87 11.56 4.83 -11.78
CA ILE A 87 12.25 5.24 -10.55
C ILE A 87 11.93 4.27 -9.41
N LEU A 88 10.65 3.91 -9.25
CA LEU A 88 10.18 2.96 -8.25
C LEU A 88 10.85 1.58 -8.40
N LYS A 89 10.94 1.08 -9.64
CA LYS A 89 11.58 -0.19 -9.99
C LYS A 89 13.09 -0.15 -9.79
N LYS A 90 13.78 0.89 -10.25
CA LYS A 90 15.24 1.03 -10.14
C LYS A 90 15.72 1.01 -8.70
N ASN A 91 14.97 1.65 -7.81
CA ASN A 91 15.29 1.66 -6.38
C ASN A 91 14.85 0.36 -5.66
N SER A 92 14.33 -0.64 -6.39
CA SER A 92 13.78 -1.90 -5.86
C SER A 92 12.74 -1.69 -4.76
N ILE A 93 12.03 -0.55 -4.79
CA ILE A 93 11.08 -0.22 -3.73
C ILE A 93 9.71 -0.79 -4.07
N LEU A 94 9.25 -0.61 -5.32
CA LEU A 94 7.99 -1.13 -5.82
C LEU A 94 8.12 -1.57 -7.27
N ASN A 95 7.45 -2.67 -7.63
CA ASN A 95 7.30 -3.14 -8.99
C ASN A 95 5.81 -3.27 -9.31
N LEU A 96 5.18 -2.13 -9.63
CA LEU A 96 3.74 -2.05 -9.91
C LEU A 96 3.50 -2.04 -11.42
N GLU A 97 2.38 -2.62 -11.83
CA GLU A 97 1.82 -2.36 -13.16
C GLU A 97 1.38 -0.89 -13.25
N ASP A 98 1.50 -0.27 -14.43
CA ASP A 98 1.16 1.13 -14.63
C ASP A 98 -0.29 1.45 -14.23
N SER A 99 -1.22 0.53 -14.48
CA SER A 99 -2.62 0.64 -14.08
C SER A 99 -2.80 0.72 -12.56
N ILE A 100 -2.01 -0.05 -11.81
CA ILE A 100 -2.01 -0.03 -10.35
C ILE A 100 -1.40 1.27 -9.86
N LEU A 101 -0.28 1.72 -10.45
CA LEU A 101 0.35 2.98 -10.09
C LEU A 101 -0.58 4.17 -10.31
N CYS A 102 -1.26 4.26 -11.47
CA CYS A 102 -2.26 5.29 -11.72
C CYS A 102 -3.37 5.27 -10.68
N ARG A 103 -3.90 4.09 -10.35
CA ARG A 103 -4.94 3.94 -9.32
C ARG A 103 -4.47 4.43 -7.95
N GLU A 104 -3.24 4.12 -7.54
CA GLU A 104 -2.71 4.59 -6.26
C GLU A 104 -2.53 6.12 -6.24
N ILE A 105 -2.09 6.73 -7.35
CA ILE A 105 -2.00 8.18 -7.50
C ILE A 105 -3.39 8.84 -7.41
N GLU A 106 -4.39 8.29 -8.10
CA GLU A 106 -5.77 8.78 -8.03
C GLU A 106 -6.32 8.70 -6.60
N LEU A 107 -6.05 7.61 -5.88
CA LEU A 107 -6.45 7.47 -4.48
C LEU A 107 -5.79 8.51 -3.58
N LEU A 108 -4.51 8.80 -3.79
CA LEU A 108 -3.80 9.85 -3.05
C LEU A 108 -4.43 11.23 -3.27
N ILE A 109 -4.83 11.54 -4.50
CA ILE A 109 -5.49 12.82 -4.85
C ILE A 109 -6.88 12.88 -4.24
N LEU A 110 -7.68 11.81 -4.36
CA LEU A 110 -9.03 11.74 -3.78
C LEU A 110 -9.02 11.86 -2.25
N ARG A 111 -7.95 11.40 -1.60
CA ARG A 111 -7.72 11.55 -0.15
C ARG A 111 -7.17 12.92 0.24
N GLY A 112 -6.82 13.77 -0.73
CA GLY A 112 -6.19 15.07 -0.49
C GLY A 112 -4.75 14.99 0.02
N LEU A 113 -4.10 13.84 -0.15
CA LEU A 113 -2.71 13.62 0.29
C LEU A 113 -1.69 14.05 -0.78
N LEU A 114 -2.08 14.03 -2.06
CA LEU A 114 -1.28 14.53 -3.17
C LEU A 114 -1.91 15.81 -3.71
N PRO A 115 -1.35 17.00 -3.45
CA PRO A 115 -1.97 18.29 -3.79
C PRO A 115 -1.78 18.71 -5.26
N TYR A 116 -1.36 17.77 -6.11
CA TYR A 116 -0.95 18.01 -7.49
C TYR A 116 -2.01 17.60 -8.49
N LYS A 117 -1.95 18.17 -9.70
CA LYS A 117 -2.90 17.83 -10.77
C LYS A 117 -2.44 16.57 -11.48
N PHE A 118 -3.35 15.63 -11.70
CA PHE A 118 -3.11 14.40 -12.47
C PHE A 118 -4.03 14.34 -13.68
N ASP A 119 -3.46 14.04 -14.85
CA ASP A 119 -4.20 13.94 -16.13
C ASP A 119 -4.37 12.49 -16.63
N GLY A 120 -3.96 11.50 -15.82
CA GLY A 120 -3.96 10.08 -16.17
C GLY A 120 -2.62 9.54 -16.66
N GLN A 121 -1.71 10.43 -17.12
CA GLN A 121 -0.37 10.05 -17.59
C GLN A 121 0.75 10.86 -16.94
N LYS A 122 0.44 12.03 -16.39
CA LYS A 122 1.40 12.96 -15.80
C LYS A 122 0.87 13.57 -14.52
N ILE A 123 1.77 13.77 -13.57
CA ILE A 123 1.54 14.57 -12.37
C ILE A 123 2.21 15.93 -12.61
N LEU A 124 1.44 17.01 -12.45
CA LEU A 124 1.89 18.40 -12.57
C LEU A 124 2.00 18.99 -11.16
N PHE A 125 3.22 19.38 -10.77
CA PHE A 125 3.54 19.86 -9.43
C PHE A 125 3.16 21.33 -9.20
#